data_AF-A0A2G9UFT7-F1
#
_entry.id   AF-A0A2G9UFT7-F1
#
_cell.length_a   1.000
_cell.length_b   1.000
_cell.length_c   1.000
_cell.angle_alpha   90.00
_cell.angle_beta   90.00
_cell.angle_gamma   90.00
#
_symmetry.space_group_name_H-M   'P 1'
#
loop_
_entity.id
_entity.type
_entity.pdbx_description
1 polymer ?
#
loop_
_entity_poly.entity_id
_entity_poly.type
_entity_poly.pdbx_seq_one_letter_code
_entity_poly.pdbx_strand_id
1 'polypeptide(L)'
;MKIFIQIGQDQQRGQAEAAENRNYLAQRMTDEMHEIIRVLQLTTYDEDEWDADNVTVMRKALSAAKSLLTAALDWLGDPRARPGAVGEKAIRRILDYADRIGARALPEDSYAIKRSISEIASLTDTICELRNMGRYDNEGLAISCAQKLKELVGTKHSTGILPDALMNAHRVGGANPAHTAGGRLEQAL
;
A
#
# COMPACT_ATOMS: atom_id res chain seq x y z
N MET A 1 -9.28 -20.51 43.49
CA MET A 1 -8.27 -21.41 44.12
C MET A 1 -8.45 -21.54 45.63
N LYS A 2 -8.63 -20.44 46.39
CA LYS A 2 -8.88 -20.45 47.85
C LYS A 2 -10.10 -21.30 48.27
N ILE A 3 -11.20 -21.19 47.54
CA ILE A 3 -12.45 -21.96 47.77
C ILE A 3 -12.24 -23.47 47.56
N PHE A 4 -11.48 -23.87 46.54
CA PHE A 4 -11.16 -25.28 46.28
C PHE A 4 -10.35 -25.91 47.44
N ILE A 5 -9.39 -25.16 47.99
CA ILE A 5 -8.57 -25.63 49.12
C ILE A 5 -9.41 -25.76 50.40
N GLN A 6 -10.33 -24.81 50.65
CA GLN A 6 -11.21 -24.84 51.82
C GLN A 6 -12.22 -26.00 51.76
N ILE A 7 -12.86 -26.25 50.62
CA ILE A 7 -13.79 -27.38 50.45
C ILE A 7 -13.03 -28.73 50.37
N GLY A 8 -11.75 -28.68 50.00
CA GLY A 8 -10.78 -29.79 50.07
C GLY A 8 -10.66 -30.43 51.46
N GLN A 9 -10.67 -29.58 52.50
CA GLN A 9 -10.42 -29.97 53.88
C GLN A 9 -11.69 -30.48 54.61
N ASP A 10 -12.89 -30.02 54.21
CA ASP A 10 -14.15 -30.31 54.92
C ASP A 10 -14.98 -31.46 54.31
N GLN A 11 -14.44 -32.20 53.34
CA GLN A 11 -14.99 -33.43 52.75
C GLN A 11 -16.52 -33.41 52.53
N GLN A 12 -17.05 -32.36 51.88
CA GLN A 12 -18.46 -32.28 51.49
C GLN A 12 -18.69 -31.65 50.10
N ARG A 13 -19.89 -31.94 49.57
CA ARG A 13 -20.47 -31.53 48.28
C ARG A 13 -19.99 -30.16 47.80
N GLY A 14 -19.58 -30.09 46.53
CA GLY A 14 -19.12 -28.85 45.89
C GLY A 14 -17.64 -28.87 45.47
N GLN A 15 -16.87 -29.90 45.86
CA GLN A 15 -15.49 -30.06 45.39
C GLN A 15 -15.40 -30.19 43.86
N ALA A 16 -16.31 -30.95 43.24
CA ALA A 16 -16.31 -31.15 41.79
C ALA A 16 -16.53 -29.82 41.05
N GLU A 17 -17.50 -29.03 41.49
CA GLU A 17 -17.82 -27.71 40.92
C GLU A 17 -16.70 -26.68 41.17
N ALA A 18 -16.09 -26.70 42.35
CA ALA A 18 -14.92 -25.86 42.65
C ALA A 18 -13.69 -26.26 41.82
N ALA A 19 -13.51 -27.55 41.52
CA ALA A 19 -12.46 -28.05 40.64
C ALA A 19 -12.72 -27.65 39.18
N GLU A 20 -13.97 -27.76 38.72
CA GLU A 20 -14.38 -27.38 37.37
C GLU A 20 -14.19 -25.88 37.13
N ASN A 21 -14.62 -25.02 38.05
CA ASN A 21 -14.40 -23.58 37.98
C ASN A 21 -12.90 -23.21 37.97
N ARG A 22 -12.06 -23.95 38.71
CA ARG A 22 -10.61 -23.77 38.68
C ARG A 22 -10.04 -24.13 37.30
N ASN A 23 -10.46 -25.27 36.76
CA ASN A 23 -9.98 -25.76 35.47
C ASN A 23 -10.45 -24.87 34.32
N TYR A 24 -11.69 -24.37 34.36
CA TYR A 24 -12.22 -23.42 33.39
C TYR A 24 -11.41 -22.12 33.35
N LEU A 25 -11.11 -21.53 34.52
CA LEU A 25 -10.32 -20.31 34.59
C LEU A 25 -8.88 -20.54 34.10
N ALA A 26 -8.28 -21.66 34.49
CA ALA A 26 -6.93 -22.02 34.05
C ALA A 26 -6.87 -22.26 32.54
N GLN A 27 -7.87 -22.92 31.96
CA GLN A 27 -7.98 -23.14 30.52
C GLN A 27 -8.12 -21.82 29.79
N ARG A 28 -9.03 -20.94 30.23
CA ARG A 28 -9.22 -19.62 29.60
C ARG A 28 -7.95 -18.77 29.66
N MET A 29 -7.25 -18.73 30.79
CA MET A 29 -5.96 -18.05 30.89
C MET A 29 -4.91 -18.65 29.95
N THR A 30 -4.94 -19.96 29.78
CA THR A 30 -4.05 -20.68 28.87
C THR A 30 -4.37 -20.35 27.42
N ASP A 31 -5.65 -20.29 27.04
CA ASP A 31 -6.08 -19.94 25.68
C ASP A 31 -5.68 -18.49 25.33
N GLU A 32 -5.86 -17.54 26.25
CA GLU A 32 -5.41 -16.15 26.08
C GLU A 32 -3.88 -16.05 25.95
N MET A 33 -3.13 -16.81 26.75
CA MET A 33 -1.66 -16.88 26.59
C MET A 33 -1.25 -17.43 25.23
N HIS A 34 -1.94 -18.45 24.70
CA HIS A 34 -1.66 -18.97 23.38
C HIS A 34 -1.94 -17.94 22.28
N GLU A 35 -3.00 -17.14 22.41
CA GLU A 35 -3.27 -16.06 21.45
C GLU A 35 -2.23 -14.94 21.54
N ILE A 36 -1.77 -14.57 22.74
CA ILE A 36 -0.65 -13.63 22.92
C ILE A 36 0.62 -14.16 22.24
N ILE A 37 0.97 -15.43 22.48
CA ILE A 37 2.15 -16.05 21.86
C ILE A 37 2.01 -16.06 20.33
N ARG A 38 0.83 -16.43 19.82
CA ARG A 38 0.54 -16.41 18.38
C ARG A 38 0.71 -15.02 17.79
N VAL A 39 0.20 -13.98 18.44
CA VAL A 39 0.33 -12.58 18.00
C VAL A 39 1.79 -12.13 18.04
N LEU A 40 2.52 -12.42 19.13
CA LEU A 40 3.95 -12.08 19.23
C LEU A 40 4.82 -12.82 18.21
N GLN A 41 4.39 -14.01 17.77
CA GLN A 41 5.06 -14.79 16.73
C GLN A 41 4.62 -14.42 15.32
N LEU A 42 3.70 -13.47 15.13
CA LEU A 42 3.45 -12.86 13.82
C LEU A 42 4.68 -12.02 13.44
N THR A 43 5.67 -12.65 12.82
CA THR A 43 6.89 -12.00 12.31
C THR A 43 6.67 -11.25 10.99
N THR A 44 5.41 -10.97 10.63
CA THR A 44 5.04 -10.16 9.47
C THR A 44 4.07 -9.08 9.91
N TYR A 45 4.48 -8.29 10.89
CA TYR A 45 3.96 -6.94 11.05
C TYR A 45 4.76 -6.10 10.06
N ASP A 46 4.09 -5.62 9.00
CA ASP A 46 4.71 -4.73 8.00
C ASP A 46 4.84 -3.33 8.63
N GLU A 47 5.71 -3.21 9.64
CA GLU A 47 6.03 -1.93 10.31
C GLU A 47 6.51 -0.89 9.28
N ASP A 48 7.11 -1.32 8.17
CA ASP A 48 7.60 -0.46 7.10
C ASP A 48 6.48 0.30 6.35
N GLU A 49 5.24 -0.21 6.32
CA GLU A 49 4.11 0.43 5.64
C GLU A 49 3.18 1.22 6.60
N TRP A 50 3.17 0.92 7.90
CA TRP A 50 2.32 1.64 8.87
C TRP A 50 2.99 2.86 9.52
N ASP A 51 4.31 2.81 9.80
CA ASP A 51 5.05 3.93 10.43
C ASP A 51 5.62 4.95 9.42
N ALA A 52 5.56 4.64 8.12
CA ALA A 52 5.97 5.59 7.10
C ALA A 52 4.87 6.65 6.90
N ASP A 53 5.16 7.90 7.27
CA ASP A 53 4.30 9.05 6.93
C ASP A 53 3.89 9.00 5.45
N ASN A 54 2.66 9.40 5.14
CA ASN A 54 2.05 9.31 3.81
C ASN A 54 2.98 9.88 2.72
N VAL A 55 3.69 10.97 3.03
CA VAL A 55 4.65 11.58 2.10
C VAL A 55 5.84 10.67 1.82
N THR A 56 6.33 9.94 2.82
CA THR A 56 7.45 8.99 2.65
C THR A 56 7.04 7.84 1.74
N VAL A 57 5.85 7.28 1.94
CA VAL A 57 5.32 6.21 1.08
C VAL A 57 5.14 6.70 -0.35
N MET A 58 4.51 7.87 -0.53
CA MET A 58 4.31 8.48 -1.84
C MET A 58 5.65 8.77 -2.53
N ARG A 59 6.67 9.23 -1.80
CA ARG A 59 8.01 9.52 -2.35
C ARG A 59 8.73 8.25 -2.80
N LYS A 60 8.67 7.18 -2.01
CA LYS A 60 9.21 5.86 -2.39
C LYS A 60 8.52 5.34 -3.66
N ALA A 61 7.19 5.41 -3.72
CA ALA A 61 6.41 5.00 -4.89
C ALA A 61 6.75 5.84 -6.14
N LEU A 62 6.90 7.17 -5.99
CA LEU A 62 7.28 8.06 -7.10
C LEU A 62 8.68 7.74 -7.64
N SER A 63 9.64 7.48 -6.76
CA SER A 63 11.00 7.08 -7.16
C SER A 63 10.97 5.76 -7.97
N ALA A 64 10.20 4.77 -7.50
CA ALA A 64 10.03 3.52 -8.20
C ALA A 64 9.36 3.71 -9.58
N ALA A 65 8.30 4.52 -9.68
CA ALA A 65 7.67 4.85 -10.95
C ALA A 65 8.64 5.52 -11.93
N LYS A 66 9.43 6.50 -11.46
CA LYS A 66 10.45 7.18 -12.28
C LYS A 66 11.52 6.21 -12.80
N SER A 67 11.96 5.26 -11.98
CA SER A 67 12.97 4.27 -12.38
C SER A 67 12.53 3.35 -13.52
N LEU A 68 11.21 3.14 -13.65
CA LEU A 68 10.60 2.28 -14.66
C LEU A 68 10.26 3.02 -15.96
N LEU A 69 10.21 4.35 -15.93
CA LEU A 69 9.72 5.18 -17.03
C LEU A 69 10.51 4.96 -18.33
N THR A 70 11.84 4.85 -18.26
CA THR A 70 12.66 4.62 -19.46
C THR A 70 12.30 3.29 -20.14
N ALA A 71 12.23 2.20 -19.39
CA ALA A 71 11.88 0.89 -19.94
C ALA A 71 10.47 0.86 -20.57
N ALA A 72 9.52 1.57 -19.95
CA ALA A 72 8.17 1.75 -20.50
C ALA A 72 8.18 2.52 -21.82
N LEU A 73 8.91 3.63 -21.88
CA LEU A 73 9.02 4.47 -23.08
C LEU A 73 9.73 3.74 -24.23
N ASP A 74 10.78 2.97 -23.93
CA ASP A 74 11.49 2.19 -24.94
C ASP A 74 10.58 1.12 -25.58
N TRP A 75 9.72 0.48 -24.79
CA TRP A 75 8.75 -0.50 -25.30
C TRP A 75 7.63 0.13 -26.14
N LEU A 76 7.24 1.35 -25.81
CA LEU A 76 6.29 2.13 -26.63
C LEU A 76 6.96 2.61 -27.93
N GLY A 77 8.25 2.94 -27.88
CA GLY A 77 9.04 3.39 -29.02
C GLY A 77 9.37 2.30 -30.04
N ASP A 78 9.33 1.02 -29.64
CA ASP A 78 9.48 -0.12 -30.56
C ASP A 78 8.10 -0.68 -30.96
N PRO A 79 7.65 -0.48 -32.21
CA PRO A 79 6.36 -0.99 -32.69
C PRO A 79 6.24 -2.52 -32.62
N ARG A 80 7.35 -3.25 -32.65
CA ARG A 80 7.41 -4.72 -32.64
C ARG A 80 7.67 -5.30 -31.25
N ALA A 81 7.80 -4.48 -30.22
CA ALA A 81 8.05 -4.98 -28.87
C ALA A 81 6.87 -5.80 -28.37
N ARG A 82 7.16 -7.01 -27.89
CA ARG A 82 6.14 -8.01 -27.55
C ARG A 82 5.35 -7.62 -26.30
N PRO A 83 4.02 -7.80 -26.27
CA PRO A 83 3.24 -7.75 -25.03
C PRO A 83 3.77 -8.74 -23.98
N GLY A 84 3.71 -8.40 -22.70
CA GLY A 84 4.27 -9.20 -21.60
C GLY A 84 5.79 -9.07 -21.41
N ALA A 85 6.48 -8.30 -22.27
CA ALA A 85 7.89 -7.96 -22.10
C ALA A 85 8.11 -7.01 -20.90
N VAL A 86 9.37 -6.82 -20.53
CA VAL A 86 9.75 -6.01 -19.37
C VAL A 86 9.19 -4.59 -19.42
N GLY A 87 9.16 -3.95 -20.60
CA GLY A 87 8.65 -2.59 -20.72
C GLY A 87 7.12 -2.46 -20.58
N GLU A 88 6.33 -3.41 -21.07
CA GLU A 88 4.88 -3.44 -20.81
C GLU A 88 4.60 -3.65 -19.32
N LYS A 89 5.31 -4.61 -18.69
CA LYS A 89 5.25 -4.80 -17.24
C LYS A 89 5.69 -3.57 -16.45
N ALA A 90 6.64 -2.80 -16.98
CA ALA A 90 7.04 -1.53 -16.38
C ALA A 90 5.89 -0.51 -16.40
N ILE A 91 5.12 -0.42 -17.50
CA ILE A 91 3.90 0.41 -17.55
C ILE A 91 2.92 -0.01 -16.45
N ARG A 92 2.59 -1.30 -16.35
CA ARG A 92 1.65 -1.81 -15.34
C ARG A 92 2.10 -1.45 -13.92
N ARG A 93 3.38 -1.66 -13.60
CA ARG A 93 3.93 -1.32 -12.28
C ARG A 93 3.94 0.19 -12.01
N ILE A 94 4.13 1.03 -13.03
CA ILE A 94 3.99 2.48 -12.89
C ILE A 94 2.55 2.82 -12.47
N LEU A 95 1.54 2.17 -13.08
CA LEU A 95 0.14 2.37 -12.72
C LEU A 95 -0.17 1.93 -11.28
N ASP A 96 0.40 0.82 -10.82
CA ASP A 96 0.27 0.36 -9.44
C ASP A 96 0.86 1.37 -8.44
N TYR A 97 2.06 1.91 -8.73
CA TYR A 97 2.65 2.96 -7.90
C TYR A 97 1.85 4.26 -7.95
N ALA A 98 1.30 4.62 -9.11
CA ALA A 98 0.42 5.77 -9.25
C ALA A 98 -0.84 5.61 -8.39
N ASP A 99 -1.45 4.43 -8.36
CA ASP A 99 -2.62 4.15 -7.52
C ASP A 99 -2.28 4.25 -6.02
N ARG A 100 -1.13 3.71 -5.60
CA ARG A 100 -0.63 3.85 -4.22
C ARG A 100 -0.42 5.32 -3.80
N ILE A 101 -0.01 6.17 -4.73
CA ILE A 101 0.10 7.62 -4.52
C ILE A 101 -1.30 8.25 -4.48
N GLY A 102 -2.17 7.93 -5.43
CA GLY A 102 -3.53 8.44 -5.51
C GLY A 102 -4.39 8.09 -4.28
N ALA A 103 -4.16 6.95 -3.64
CA ALA A 103 -4.82 6.56 -2.39
C ALA A 103 -4.44 7.43 -1.18
N ARG A 104 -3.31 8.14 -1.25
CA ARG A 104 -2.76 9.00 -0.18
C ARG A 104 -2.75 10.49 -0.56
N ALA A 105 -3.16 10.81 -1.79
CA ALA A 105 -3.22 12.17 -2.30
C ALA A 105 -4.50 12.89 -1.84
N LEU A 106 -4.54 14.21 -2.03
CA LEU A 106 -5.77 15.00 -1.84
C LEU A 106 -6.88 14.54 -2.81
N PRO A 107 -8.16 14.77 -2.49
CA PRO A 107 -9.27 14.29 -3.32
C PRO A 107 -9.17 14.72 -4.80
N GLU A 108 -8.83 15.98 -5.09
CA GLU A 108 -8.66 16.44 -6.48
C GLU A 108 -7.52 15.71 -7.21
N ASP A 109 -6.39 15.54 -6.55
CA ASP A 109 -5.20 14.87 -7.09
C ASP A 109 -5.47 13.38 -7.31
N SER A 110 -6.14 12.73 -6.36
CA SER A 110 -6.56 11.33 -6.43
C SER A 110 -7.45 11.07 -7.65
N TYR A 111 -8.42 11.95 -7.92
CA TYR A 111 -9.29 11.84 -9.08
C TYR A 111 -8.52 11.98 -10.39
N ALA A 112 -7.64 12.99 -10.49
CA ALA A 112 -6.81 13.21 -11.67
C ALA A 112 -5.90 11.99 -11.94
N ILE A 113 -5.25 11.45 -10.91
CA ILE A 113 -4.38 10.27 -10.99
C ILE A 113 -5.17 9.05 -11.49
N LYS A 114 -6.33 8.74 -10.89
CA LYS A 114 -7.16 7.58 -11.27
C LYS A 114 -7.65 7.67 -12.71
N ARG A 115 -7.98 8.88 -13.18
CA ARG A 115 -8.33 9.12 -14.58
C ARG A 115 -7.15 8.81 -15.50
N SER A 116 -5.96 9.35 -15.21
CA SER A 116 -4.75 9.07 -15.99
C SER A 116 -4.39 7.59 -16.01
N ILE A 117 -4.53 6.89 -14.87
CA ILE A 117 -4.32 5.44 -14.78
C ILE A 117 -5.23 4.70 -15.75
N SER A 118 -6.52 5.01 -15.72
CA SER A 118 -7.53 4.36 -16.57
C SER A 118 -7.26 4.58 -18.06
N GLU A 119 -6.91 5.81 -18.44
CA GLU A 119 -6.59 6.16 -19.82
C GLU A 119 -5.32 5.45 -20.32
N ILE A 120 -4.25 5.41 -19.52
CA ILE A 120 -3.00 4.72 -19.89
C ILE A 120 -3.20 3.21 -19.95
N ALA A 121 -3.95 2.62 -19.01
CA ALA A 121 -4.26 1.19 -19.02
C ALA A 121 -4.99 0.80 -20.32
N SER A 122 -6.04 1.54 -20.69
CA SER A 122 -6.81 1.29 -21.91
C SER A 122 -5.96 1.40 -23.19
N LEU A 123 -5.10 2.42 -23.28
CA LEU A 123 -4.17 2.55 -24.40
C LEU A 123 -3.19 1.37 -24.46
N THR A 124 -2.64 0.97 -23.31
CA THR A 124 -1.69 -0.14 -23.21
C THR A 124 -2.35 -1.45 -23.63
N ASP A 125 -3.58 -1.72 -23.18
CA ASP A 125 -4.36 -2.89 -23.56
C ASP A 125 -4.61 -2.92 -25.08
N THR A 126 -5.05 -1.80 -25.65
CA THR A 126 -5.28 -1.67 -27.10
C THR A 126 -4.00 -1.92 -27.91
N ILE A 127 -2.87 -1.37 -27.47
CA ILE A 127 -1.56 -1.62 -28.10
C ILE A 127 -1.20 -3.10 -28.02
N CYS A 128 -1.40 -3.74 -26.86
CA CYS A 128 -1.11 -5.16 -26.67
C CYS A 128 -1.96 -6.04 -27.58
N GLU A 129 -3.25 -5.76 -27.70
CA GLU A 129 -4.18 -6.45 -28.60
C GLU A 129 -3.72 -6.38 -30.05
N LEU A 130 -3.42 -5.17 -30.55
CA LEU A 130 -2.94 -4.98 -31.92
C LEU A 130 -1.62 -5.74 -32.16
N ARG A 131 -0.65 -5.62 -31.26
CA ARG A 131 0.65 -6.31 -31.39
C ARG A 131 0.50 -7.84 -31.34
N ASN A 132 -0.42 -8.37 -30.54
CA ASN A 132 -0.73 -9.81 -30.49
C ASN A 132 -1.38 -10.31 -31.80
N MET A 133 -2.16 -9.46 -32.48
CA MET A 133 -2.72 -9.75 -33.81
C MET A 133 -1.71 -9.58 -34.95
N GLY A 134 -0.45 -9.23 -34.65
CA GLY A 134 0.57 -8.92 -35.67
C GLY A 134 0.34 -7.57 -36.36
N ARG A 135 -0.50 -6.71 -35.79
CA ARG A 135 -0.81 -5.36 -36.29
C ARG A 135 0.09 -4.32 -35.62
N TYR A 136 0.97 -3.71 -36.41
CA TYR A 136 1.98 -2.77 -35.93
C TYR A 136 1.68 -1.31 -36.33
N ASP A 137 0.48 -1.04 -36.84
CA ASP A 137 -0.06 0.29 -37.17
C ASP A 137 -0.55 1.06 -35.92
N ASN A 138 0.08 0.84 -34.76
CA ASN A 138 -0.30 1.39 -33.46
C ASN A 138 0.57 2.58 -33.00
N GLU A 139 1.41 3.14 -33.88
CA GLU A 139 2.37 4.20 -33.53
C GLU A 139 1.71 5.42 -32.87
N GLY A 140 0.57 5.89 -33.39
CA GLY A 140 -0.17 7.02 -32.80
C GLY A 140 -0.68 6.74 -31.37
N LEU A 141 -1.14 5.50 -31.12
CA LEU A 141 -1.55 5.07 -29.78
C LEU A 141 -0.36 4.99 -28.84
N ALA A 142 0.77 4.45 -29.32
CA ALA A 142 1.99 4.33 -28.54
C ALA A 142 2.56 5.71 -28.17
N ILE A 143 2.58 6.67 -29.10
CA ILE A 143 2.98 8.06 -28.84
C ILE A 143 2.04 8.70 -27.81
N SER A 144 0.73 8.53 -27.95
CA SER A 144 -0.25 9.07 -26.98
C SER A 144 -0.05 8.49 -25.59
N CYS A 145 0.14 7.17 -25.50
CA CYS A 145 0.42 6.47 -24.25
C CYS A 145 1.72 6.95 -23.60
N ALA A 146 2.78 7.11 -24.40
CA ALA A 146 4.07 7.62 -23.94
C ALA A 146 3.97 9.04 -23.40
N GLN A 147 3.19 9.90 -24.07
CA GLN A 147 2.95 11.26 -23.63
C GLN A 147 2.20 11.30 -22.30
N LYS A 148 1.12 10.51 -22.15
CA LYS A 148 0.37 10.40 -20.89
C LYS A 148 1.21 9.85 -19.75
N LEU A 149 2.10 8.87 -20.01
CA LEU A 149 3.04 8.38 -19.00
C LEU A 149 4.01 9.47 -18.53
N LYS A 150 4.52 10.29 -19.46
CA LYS A 150 5.39 11.43 -19.12
C LYS A 150 4.64 12.49 -18.31
N GLU A 151 3.39 12.77 -18.64
CA GLU A 151 2.52 13.71 -17.89
C GLU A 151 2.18 13.19 -16.50
N LEU A 152 1.92 11.89 -16.35
CA LEU A 152 1.64 11.26 -15.07
C LEU A 152 2.88 11.27 -14.15
N VAL A 153 4.00 10.71 -14.62
CA VAL A 153 5.22 10.48 -13.80
C VAL A 153 6.09 11.73 -13.68
N GLY A 154 6.03 12.60 -14.68
CA GLY A 154 6.98 13.70 -14.86
C GLY A 154 8.26 13.25 -15.54
N THR A 155 8.97 14.22 -16.12
CA THR A 155 10.27 14.02 -16.76
C THR A 155 11.31 14.93 -16.13
N LYS A 156 12.54 14.93 -16.65
CA LYS A 156 13.58 15.88 -16.22
C LYS A 156 13.22 17.35 -16.53
N HIS A 157 12.32 17.59 -17.49
CA HIS A 157 12.04 18.92 -18.03
C HIS A 157 10.60 19.41 -17.74
N SER A 158 9.76 18.54 -17.17
CA SER A 158 8.37 18.85 -16.86
C SER A 158 7.97 18.13 -15.60
N THR A 159 7.35 18.86 -14.67
CA THR A 159 6.66 18.25 -13.52
C THR A 159 5.51 17.40 -14.05
N GLY A 160 5.14 16.38 -13.28
CA GLY A 160 4.03 15.49 -13.61
C GLY A 160 3.02 15.47 -12.48
N ILE A 161 1.87 14.84 -12.74
CA ILE A 161 0.75 14.76 -11.81
C ILE A 161 1.18 14.11 -10.48
N LEU A 162 1.98 13.04 -10.52
CA LEU A 162 2.43 12.34 -9.31
C LEU A 162 3.38 13.20 -8.43
N PRO A 163 4.42 13.86 -8.98
CA PRO A 163 5.19 14.87 -8.24
C PRO A 163 4.36 15.99 -7.62
N ASP A 164 3.37 16.51 -8.36
CA ASP A 164 2.54 17.62 -7.88
C ASP A 164 1.64 17.19 -6.73
N ALA A 165 1.01 16.02 -6.85
CA ALA A 165 0.22 15.40 -5.78
C ALA A 165 1.05 15.14 -4.51
N LEU A 166 2.29 14.66 -4.66
CA LEU A 166 3.23 14.51 -3.54
C LEU A 166 3.52 15.85 -2.86
N MET A 167 3.76 16.90 -3.64
CA MET A 167 4.05 18.23 -3.11
C MET A 167 2.85 18.82 -2.37
N ASN A 168 1.63 18.65 -2.91
CA ASN A 168 0.40 19.09 -2.28
C ASN A 168 0.14 18.32 -0.98
N ALA A 169 0.29 16.99 -1.00
CA ALA A 169 0.16 16.16 0.19
C ALA A 169 1.19 16.55 1.27
N HIS A 170 2.44 16.87 0.90
CA HIS A 170 3.44 17.36 1.86
C HIS A 170 3.08 18.72 2.45
N ARG A 171 2.48 19.63 1.67
CA ARG A 171 2.06 20.96 2.15
C ARG A 171 0.95 20.86 3.18
N VAL A 172 0.03 19.91 3.01
CA VAL A 172 -1.09 19.67 3.93
C VAL A 172 -0.66 18.79 5.12
N GLY A 173 0.14 17.76 4.87
CA GLY A 173 0.66 16.84 5.90
C GLY A 173 1.74 17.46 6.80
N GLY A 174 2.50 18.45 6.30
CA GLY A 174 3.46 19.24 7.08
C GLY A 174 2.81 20.13 8.16
N ALA A 175 1.47 20.23 8.20
CA ALA A 175 0.72 20.88 9.26
C ALA A 175 0.44 19.95 10.46
N ASN A 176 0.75 18.65 10.38
CA ASN A 176 0.81 17.78 11.54
C ASN A 176 2.27 17.63 11.99
N PRO A 177 2.76 18.48 12.92
CA PRO A 177 4.06 18.24 13.53
C PRO A 177 4.06 16.85 14.15
N ALA A 178 5.18 16.16 13.97
CA ALA A 178 5.38 14.75 14.30
C ALA A 178 4.64 14.28 15.56
N HIS A 179 4.13 13.04 15.53
CA HIS A 179 3.64 12.33 16.72
C HIS A 179 4.77 11.97 17.71
N THR A 180 5.73 12.86 17.93
CA THR A 180 6.63 12.78 19.07
C THR A 180 5.90 13.36 20.28
N ALA A 181 6.19 12.83 21.47
CA ALA A 181 5.55 13.27 22.71
C ALA A 181 5.65 14.79 22.97
N GLY A 182 6.59 15.49 22.32
CA GLY A 182 6.71 16.95 22.35
C GLY A 182 5.62 17.70 21.59
N GLY A 183 5.12 17.17 20.46
CA GLY A 183 4.13 17.86 19.63
C GLY A 183 2.72 17.92 20.23
N ARG A 184 2.38 16.99 21.14
CA ARG A 184 1.08 17.00 21.85
C ARG A 184 1.00 18.07 22.94
N LEU A 185 2.13 18.59 23.43
CA LEU A 185 2.14 19.61 24.48
C LEU A 185 1.75 20.99 23.92
N GLU A 186 2.11 21.29 22.67
CA GLU A 186 1.77 22.57 22.02
C GLU A 186 0.31 22.66 21.54
N GLN A 187 -0.41 21.54 21.40
CA GLN A 187 -1.83 21.55 21.04
C GLN A 187 -2.78 21.72 22.24
N ALA A 188 -2.24 21.76 23.47
CA ALA A 188 -3.02 21.85 24.70
C ALA A 188 -2.84 23.20 25.45
N LEU A 189 -2.18 24.18 24.82
CA LEU A 189 -2.07 25.58 25.27
C LEU A 189 -2.79 26.51 24.30
#